data_AF-A0A0L0D5B6-F1
#
_entry.id   AF-A0A0L0D5B6-F1
#
_cell.length_a   1.000
_cell.length_b   1.000
_cell.length_c   1.000
_cell.angle_alpha   90.00
_cell.angle_beta   90.00
_cell.angle_gamma   90.00
#
_symmetry.space_group_name_H-M   'P 1'
#
loop_
_entity.id
_entity.type
_entity.pdbx_description
1 polymer ?
#
loop_
_entity_poly.entity_id
_entity_poly.type
_entity_poly.pdbx_seq_one_letter_code
_entity_poly.pdbx_strand_id
1 'polypeptide(L)'
;MSETPHGKPPVDCECQICFDDIDESSYVEYKCAGGVDGPWQVATICATCTEYLRTSQYNKYVSDLAKTKCAAEQRRLLEAGPPINLFEPHGLPCGCGGCDGPRAEVALLWYAGEGDKDPKLEGSLVGEARQAWWNEQKKFRIVDEDAPADPATE
;
A
#
# COMPACT_ATOMS: atom_id res chain seq x y z
N MET A 1 -0.66 -22.15 -18.75
CA MET A 1 -0.12 -21.09 -17.89
C MET A 1 0.67 -21.82 -16.81
N SER A 2 2.00 -21.72 -16.80
CA SER A 2 2.79 -22.37 -15.76
C SER A 2 2.55 -21.62 -14.46
N GLU A 3 1.73 -22.17 -13.58
CA GLU A 3 1.60 -21.69 -12.20
C GLU A 3 2.98 -21.83 -11.56
N THR A 4 3.64 -20.71 -11.28
CA THR A 4 4.84 -20.72 -10.45
C THR A 4 4.42 -21.25 -9.08
N PRO A 5 4.97 -22.39 -8.60
CA PRO A 5 4.52 -22.97 -7.35
C PRO A 5 4.82 -22.02 -6.19
N HIS A 6 3.82 -21.80 -5.34
CA HIS A 6 3.96 -21.08 -4.07
C HIS A 6 4.90 -21.81 -3.12
N GLY A 7 5.57 -21.04 -2.26
CA GLY A 7 6.52 -21.50 -1.27
C GLY A 7 5.89 -22.00 0.03
N LYS A 8 6.72 -22.04 1.07
CA LYS A 8 6.37 -22.39 2.44
C LYS A 8 6.84 -21.29 3.39
N PRO A 9 6.22 -21.13 4.56
CA PRO A 9 6.71 -20.22 5.58
C PRO A 9 8.18 -20.51 5.93
N PRO A 10 9.03 -19.48 6.05
CA PRO A 10 10.37 -19.65 6.58
C PRO A 10 10.32 -20.24 8.00
N VAL A 11 11.35 -21.02 8.37
CA VAL A 11 11.47 -21.58 9.72
C VAL A 11 11.59 -20.44 10.73
N ASP A 12 10.88 -20.55 11.85
CA ASP A 12 10.87 -19.59 12.96
C ASP A 12 10.58 -18.14 12.49
N CYS A 13 9.63 -17.98 11.56
CA CYS A 13 9.22 -16.69 11.05
C CYS A 13 8.11 -16.08 11.92
N GLU A 14 8.33 -14.87 12.43
CA GLU A 14 7.36 -14.10 13.21
C GLU A 14 6.84 -12.90 12.41
N CYS A 15 5.55 -12.60 12.56
CA CYS A 15 4.92 -11.43 11.96
C CYS A 15 5.49 -10.13 12.54
N GLN A 16 5.98 -9.24 11.68
CA GLN A 16 6.57 -7.96 12.12
C GLN A 16 5.56 -6.95 12.72
N ILE A 17 4.25 -7.25 12.66
CA ILE A 17 3.21 -6.38 13.22
C ILE A 17 2.69 -6.91 14.56
N CYS A 18 2.26 -8.17 14.61
CA CYS A 18 1.68 -8.76 15.82
C CYS A 18 2.63 -9.65 16.62
N PHE A 19 3.80 -9.99 16.06
CA PHE A 19 4.79 -10.91 16.64
C PHE A 19 4.29 -12.33 16.85
N ASP A 20 3.17 -12.71 16.23
CA ASP A 20 2.73 -14.11 16.17
C ASP A 20 3.53 -14.90 15.14
N ASP A 21 3.68 -16.21 15.37
CA ASP A 21 4.30 -17.13 14.43
C ASP A 21 3.56 -17.18 13.09
N ILE A 22 4.32 -17.19 12.00
CA ILE A 22 3.82 -17.39 10.64
C ILE A 22 3.99 -18.86 10.27
N ASP A 23 2.87 -19.56 10.14
CA ASP A 23 2.79 -20.96 9.73
C ASP A 23 2.05 -21.12 8.39
N GLU A 24 1.79 -22.37 7.97
CA GLU A 24 1.11 -22.66 6.69
C GLU A 24 -0.33 -22.09 6.63
N SER A 25 -0.93 -21.69 7.76
CA SER A 25 -2.28 -21.09 7.79
C SER A 25 -2.26 -19.57 7.61
N SER A 26 -1.17 -18.91 8.00
CA SER A 26 -1.06 -17.44 8.03
C SER A 26 0.01 -16.87 7.08
N TYR A 27 0.67 -17.74 6.32
CA TYR A 27 1.67 -17.40 5.31
C TYR A 27 1.09 -16.62 4.12
N VAL A 28 1.85 -15.62 3.67
CA VAL A 28 1.46 -14.70 2.59
C VAL A 28 2.60 -14.53 1.61
N GLU A 29 2.24 -14.55 0.33
CA GLU A 29 3.13 -14.17 -0.78
C GLU A 29 2.54 -13.01 -1.58
N TYR A 30 3.41 -12.22 -2.19
CA TYR A 30 3.00 -11.05 -2.98
C TYR A 30 3.91 -10.80 -4.18
N LYS A 31 3.41 -10.03 -5.14
CA LYS A 31 4.21 -9.40 -6.19
C LYS A 31 3.89 -7.91 -6.29
N CYS A 32 4.91 -7.09 -6.46
CA CYS A 32 4.75 -5.66 -6.70
C CYS A 32 4.45 -5.38 -8.17
N ALA A 33 3.89 -4.21 -8.47
CA ALA A 33 3.50 -3.82 -9.83
C ALA A 33 4.64 -3.93 -10.85
N GLY A 34 5.84 -3.44 -10.52
CA GLY A 34 7.03 -3.53 -11.39
C GLY A 34 7.71 -4.90 -11.41
N GLY A 35 7.17 -5.90 -10.72
CA GLY A 35 7.74 -7.24 -10.58
C GLY A 35 6.73 -8.37 -10.81
N VAL A 36 5.60 -8.07 -11.47
CA VAL A 36 4.49 -9.03 -11.66
C VAL A 36 4.91 -10.31 -12.39
N ASP A 37 5.86 -10.19 -13.32
CA ASP A 37 6.42 -11.30 -14.09
C ASP A 37 7.56 -12.03 -13.35
N GLY A 38 7.99 -11.49 -12.20
CA GLY A 38 9.02 -12.07 -11.34
C GLY A 38 8.50 -13.22 -10.47
N PRO A 39 9.38 -13.80 -9.63
CA PRO A 39 8.95 -14.76 -8.61
C PRO A 39 8.05 -14.12 -7.57
N TRP A 40 7.24 -14.94 -6.89
CA TRP A 40 6.54 -14.53 -5.68
C TRP A 40 7.54 -14.15 -4.58
N GLN A 41 7.23 -13.08 -3.85
CA GLN A 41 8.00 -12.62 -2.70
C GLN A 41 7.29 -13.05 -1.40
N VAL A 42 8.07 -13.35 -0.38
CA VAL A 42 7.59 -13.76 0.94
C VAL A 42 7.29 -12.53 1.77
N ALA A 43 6.08 -12.43 2.31
CA ALA A 43 5.74 -11.40 3.29
C ALA A 43 6.37 -11.70 4.65
N THR A 44 6.77 -10.66 5.38
CA THR A 44 7.22 -10.77 6.79
C THR A 44 6.08 -10.45 7.77
N ILE A 45 4.85 -10.40 7.27
CA ILE A 45 3.62 -10.17 8.04
C ILE A 45 2.60 -11.27 7.73
N CYS A 46 1.80 -11.63 8.73
CA CYS A 46 0.81 -12.71 8.59
C CYS A 46 -0.43 -12.26 7.81
N ALA A 47 -1.23 -13.22 7.34
CA ALA A 47 -2.47 -13.00 6.60
C ALA A 47 -3.44 -12.08 7.36
N THR A 48 -3.59 -12.25 8.68
CA THR A 48 -4.46 -11.41 9.51
C THR A 48 -4.05 -9.94 9.51
N CYS A 49 -2.75 -9.66 9.67
CA CYS A 49 -2.24 -8.29 9.65
C CYS A 49 -2.30 -7.68 8.24
N THR A 50 -2.05 -8.49 7.22
CA THR A 50 -2.17 -8.10 5.81
C THR A 50 -3.62 -7.69 5.49
N GLU A 51 -4.60 -8.48 5.96
CA GLU A 51 -6.02 -8.22 5.82
C GLU A 51 -6.47 -6.96 6.56
N TYR A 52 -5.98 -6.78 7.79
CA TYR A 52 -6.22 -5.55 8.55
C TYR A 52 -5.69 -4.32 7.81
N LEU A 53 -4.49 -4.38 7.22
CA LEU A 53 -3.97 -3.29 6.40
C LEU A 53 -4.87 -3.05 5.18
N ARG A 54 -5.28 -4.10 4.46
CA ARG A 54 -6.13 -3.98 3.26
C ARG A 54 -7.46 -3.26 3.54
N THR A 55 -8.06 -3.51 4.70
CA THR A 55 -9.36 -2.94 5.09
C THR A 55 -9.25 -1.55 5.75
N SER A 56 -8.09 -1.21 6.32
CA SER A 56 -7.91 0.04 7.07
C SER A 56 -7.13 1.14 6.36
N GLN A 57 -6.19 0.81 5.45
CA GLN A 57 -5.23 1.77 4.91
C GLN A 57 -5.88 2.95 4.18
N TYR A 58 -6.89 2.68 3.36
CA TYR A 58 -7.58 3.72 2.60
C TYR A 58 -8.37 4.67 3.51
N ASN A 59 -9.13 4.11 4.46
CA ASN A 59 -9.90 4.89 5.43
C ASN A 59 -8.99 5.73 6.34
N LYS A 60 -7.84 5.17 6.71
CA LYS A 60 -6.80 5.91 7.44
C LYS A 60 -6.29 7.09 6.61
N TYR A 61 -5.94 6.89 5.33
CA TYR A 61 -5.52 7.97 4.44
C TYR A 61 -6.57 9.10 4.35
N VAL A 62 -7.84 8.75 4.12
CA VAL A 62 -8.94 9.73 4.05
C VAL A 62 -9.09 10.49 5.37
N SER A 63 -9.06 9.78 6.49
CA SER A 63 -9.15 10.37 7.83
C SER A 63 -7.97 11.30 8.12
N ASP A 64 -6.74 10.89 7.83
CA ASP A 64 -5.53 11.66 8.08
C ASP A 64 -5.52 12.94 7.23
N LEU A 65 -5.90 12.84 5.95
CA LEU A 65 -6.01 14.00 5.06
C LEU A 65 -7.08 14.99 5.51
N ALA A 66 -8.23 14.51 6.01
CA ALA A 66 -9.31 15.36 6.49
C ALA A 66 -9.02 16.01 7.85
N LYS A 67 -8.21 15.38 8.69
CA LYS A 67 -7.97 15.83 10.08
C LYS A 67 -6.64 16.54 10.29
N THR A 68 -5.68 16.39 9.37
CA THR A 68 -4.37 17.02 9.53
C THR A 68 -4.49 18.54 9.57
N LYS A 69 -3.72 19.14 10.48
CA LYS A 69 -3.57 20.60 10.63
C LYS A 69 -2.16 21.06 10.25
N CYS A 70 -1.30 20.15 9.79
CA CYS A 70 0.08 20.43 9.42
C CYS A 70 0.18 20.52 7.89
N ALA A 71 0.59 21.69 7.37
CA ALA A 71 0.74 21.92 5.94
C ALA A 71 1.73 20.95 5.28
N ALA A 72 2.85 20.66 5.95
CA ALA A 72 3.85 19.72 5.44
C ALA A 72 3.30 18.29 5.33
N GLU A 73 2.52 17.84 6.31
CA GLU A 73 1.90 16.51 6.27
C GLU A 73 0.82 16.43 5.19
N GLN A 74 -0.05 17.45 5.12
CA GLN A 74 -1.07 17.52 4.08
C GLN A 74 -0.45 17.51 2.67
N ARG A 75 0.65 18.24 2.48
CA ARG A 75 1.41 18.25 1.22
C ARG A 75 1.88 16.85 0.85
N ARG A 76 2.52 16.12 1.77
CA ARG A 76 2.99 14.74 1.53
C ARG A 76 1.84 13.79 1.20
N LEU A 77 0.73 13.86 1.93
CA LEU A 77 -0.46 13.04 1.67
C LEU A 77 -1.08 13.34 0.30
N LEU A 78 -1.15 14.61 -0.10
CA LEU A 78 -1.66 15.02 -1.40
C LEU A 78 -0.71 14.68 -2.55
N GLU A 79 0.62 14.74 -2.34
CA GLU A 79 1.64 14.33 -3.30
C GLU A 79 1.61 12.82 -3.53
N ALA A 80 1.49 12.03 -2.46
CA ALA A 80 1.37 10.58 -2.56
C ALA A 80 0.05 10.14 -3.23
N GLY A 81 -1.02 10.92 -3.03
CA GLY A 81 -2.34 10.65 -3.57
C GLY A 81 -3.08 9.48 -2.89
N PRO A 82 -4.36 9.27 -3.22
CA PRO A 82 -5.16 8.21 -2.63
C PRO A 82 -4.62 6.83 -3.04
N PRO A 83 -4.28 5.94 -2.08
CA PRO A 83 -3.75 4.63 -2.40
C PRO A 83 -4.83 3.75 -3.05
N ILE A 84 -4.43 2.87 -3.97
CA ILE A 84 -5.36 1.95 -4.64
C ILE A 84 -5.22 0.55 -4.02
N ASN A 85 -4.00 0.01 -4.07
CA ASN A 85 -3.68 -1.31 -3.56
C ASN A 85 -2.85 -1.22 -2.27
N LEU A 86 -2.74 -2.36 -1.60
CA LEU A 86 -1.95 -2.54 -0.40
C LEU A 86 -0.49 -2.11 -0.62
N PHE A 87 0.05 -1.38 0.37
CA PHE A 87 1.45 -1.01 0.44
C PHE A 87 1.93 -1.13 1.89
N GLU A 88 3.04 -1.84 2.11
CA GLU A 88 3.70 -1.88 3.41
C GLU A 88 5.22 -2.04 3.22
N PRO A 89 6.05 -1.00 3.38
CA PRO A 89 7.47 -1.06 3.05
C PRO A 89 8.30 -2.06 3.88
N HIS A 90 7.92 -2.37 5.12
CA HIS A 90 8.68 -3.27 5.98
C HIS A 90 8.18 -4.71 5.90
N GLY A 91 6.86 -4.88 5.88
CA GLY A 91 6.16 -6.17 5.76
C GLY A 91 6.16 -6.76 4.35
N LEU A 92 6.10 -5.89 3.35
CA LEU A 92 5.95 -6.19 1.93
C LEU A 92 6.94 -5.35 1.09
N PRO A 93 8.25 -5.42 1.37
CA PRO A 93 9.24 -4.61 0.67
C PRO A 93 9.23 -4.89 -0.84
N CYS A 94 9.33 -3.86 -1.66
CA CYS A 94 9.45 -4.04 -3.09
C CYS A 94 10.91 -4.25 -3.51
N GLY A 95 11.29 -5.51 -3.73
CA GLY A 95 12.63 -5.88 -4.20
C GLY A 95 12.79 -5.94 -5.73
N CYS A 96 11.78 -5.57 -6.52
CA CYS A 96 11.77 -5.88 -7.96
C CYS A 96 12.63 -4.96 -8.85
N GLY A 97 13.15 -3.84 -8.31
CA GLY A 97 13.98 -2.89 -9.06
C GLY A 97 13.28 -2.12 -10.19
N GLY A 98 11.97 -2.36 -10.42
CA GLY A 98 11.17 -1.73 -11.48
C GLY A 98 9.99 -0.90 -10.97
N CYS A 99 9.82 -0.75 -9.66
CA CYS A 99 8.83 0.16 -9.08
C CYS A 99 9.47 1.53 -8.85
N ASP A 100 9.30 2.45 -9.79
CA ASP A 100 9.67 3.86 -9.63
C ASP A 100 8.54 4.62 -8.92
N GLY A 101 8.81 5.12 -7.70
CA GLY A 101 7.86 5.95 -6.95
C GLY A 101 7.98 5.80 -5.43
N PRO A 102 7.40 6.72 -4.64
CA PRO A 102 7.50 6.71 -3.18
C PRO A 102 6.69 5.56 -2.52
N ARG A 103 5.84 4.86 -3.28
CA ARG A 103 5.04 3.72 -2.82
C ARG A 103 5.00 2.64 -3.90
N ALA A 104 5.55 1.48 -3.58
CA ALA A 104 5.50 0.31 -4.45
C ALA A 104 4.31 -0.56 -4.06
N GLU A 105 3.16 -0.30 -4.66
CA GLU A 105 1.92 -1.03 -4.37
C GLU A 105 2.02 -2.51 -4.79
N VAL A 106 1.35 -3.37 -4.01
CA VAL A 106 1.16 -4.79 -4.32
C VAL A 106 0.23 -4.92 -5.52
N ALA A 107 0.61 -5.76 -6.48
CA ALA A 107 -0.18 -6.05 -7.67
C ALA A 107 -0.84 -7.43 -7.62
N LEU A 108 -0.21 -8.41 -7.00
CA LEU A 108 -0.76 -9.75 -6.76
C LEU A 108 -0.51 -10.15 -5.31
N LEU A 109 -1.48 -10.83 -4.71
CA LEU A 109 -1.46 -11.24 -3.31
C LEU A 109 -2.03 -12.66 -3.20
N TRP A 110 -1.39 -13.50 -2.40
CA TRP A 110 -1.81 -14.88 -2.20
C TRP A 110 -1.62 -15.28 -0.74
N TYR A 111 -2.62 -15.96 -0.17
CA TYR A 111 -2.59 -16.47 1.20
C TYR A 111 -2.56 -18.00 1.17
N ALA A 112 -1.70 -18.63 1.95
CA ALA A 112 -1.61 -20.09 1.97
C ALA A 112 -2.90 -20.81 2.35
N GLY A 113 -3.66 -20.25 3.30
CA GLY A 113 -4.93 -20.82 3.73
C GLY A 113 -6.11 -20.58 2.79
N GLU A 114 -6.03 -19.59 1.88
CA GLU A 114 -7.21 -19.09 1.14
C GLU A 114 -7.01 -18.95 -0.38
N GLY A 115 -5.77 -18.94 -0.87
CA GLY A 115 -5.44 -18.73 -2.28
C GLY A 115 -5.29 -17.26 -2.67
N ASP A 116 -5.56 -16.96 -3.93
CA ASP A 116 -5.43 -15.62 -4.50
C ASP A 116 -6.35 -14.61 -3.83
N LYS A 117 -5.81 -13.41 -3.57
CA LYS A 117 -6.51 -12.27 -2.98
C LYS A 117 -6.36 -11.04 -3.86
N ASP A 118 -7.42 -10.23 -3.89
CA ASP A 118 -7.36 -8.91 -4.48
C ASP A 118 -6.58 -7.96 -3.55
N PRO A 119 -5.42 -7.41 -3.97
CA PRO A 119 -4.64 -6.49 -3.13
C PRO A 119 -5.29 -5.10 -3.01
N LYS A 120 -6.37 -4.84 -3.75
CA LYS A 120 -7.08 -3.56 -3.70
C LYS A 120 -7.60 -3.27 -2.29
N LEU A 121 -7.32 -2.07 -1.82
CA LEU A 121 -7.78 -1.59 -0.52
C LEU A 121 -9.30 -1.44 -0.51
N GLU A 122 -9.90 -1.75 0.64
CA GLU A 122 -11.34 -1.56 0.82
C GLU A 122 -11.72 -0.08 0.71
N GLY A 123 -12.73 0.23 -0.10
CA GLY A 123 -13.17 1.59 -0.36
C GLY A 123 -12.28 2.41 -1.30
N SER A 124 -11.12 1.92 -1.74
CA SER A 124 -10.25 2.70 -2.64
C SER A 124 -10.93 2.98 -3.97
N LEU A 125 -10.71 4.20 -4.47
CA LEU A 125 -11.21 4.65 -5.76
C LEU A 125 -10.21 4.30 -6.86
N VAL A 126 -10.70 4.03 -8.07
CA VAL A 126 -9.88 3.79 -9.27
C VAL A 126 -10.31 4.71 -10.42
N GLY A 127 -9.45 4.83 -11.43
CA GLY A 127 -9.75 5.57 -12.67
C GLY A 127 -10.19 7.01 -12.44
N GLU A 128 -11.23 7.42 -13.18
CA GLU A 128 -11.74 8.80 -13.16
C GLU A 128 -12.28 9.21 -11.79
N ALA A 129 -12.94 8.29 -11.06
CA ALA A 129 -13.47 8.58 -9.73
C ALA A 129 -12.35 8.94 -8.74
N ARG A 130 -11.22 8.20 -8.80
CA ARG A 130 -10.03 8.50 -7.99
C ARG A 130 -9.48 9.88 -8.33
N GLN A 131 -9.35 10.18 -9.62
CA GLN A 131 -8.76 11.43 -10.08
C GLN A 131 -9.65 12.63 -9.72
N ALA A 132 -10.96 12.52 -9.91
CA ALA A 132 -11.93 13.56 -9.57
C ALA A 132 -11.91 13.86 -8.06
N TRP A 133 -11.96 12.84 -7.22
CA TRP A 133 -11.88 13.02 -5.77
C TRP A 133 -10.56 13.64 -5.34
N TRP A 134 -9.43 13.16 -5.89
CA TRP A 134 -8.11 13.70 -5.54
C TRP A 134 -7.95 15.16 -5.96
N ASN A 135 -8.46 15.53 -7.14
CA ASN A 135 -8.48 16.92 -7.60
C ASN A 135 -9.32 17.82 -6.69
N GLU A 136 -10.43 17.31 -6.15
CA GLU A 136 -11.24 18.03 -5.17
C GLU A 136 -10.45 18.27 -3.88
N GLN A 137 -9.77 17.25 -3.36
CA GLN A 137 -8.98 17.40 -2.12
C GLN A 137 -7.84 18.41 -2.28
N LYS A 138 -7.21 18.47 -3.46
CA LYS A 138 -6.12 19.42 -3.75
C LYS A 138 -6.55 20.89 -3.65
N LYS A 139 -7.86 21.20 -3.69
CA LYS A 139 -8.38 22.58 -3.53
C LYS A 139 -8.28 23.10 -2.10
N PHE A 140 -8.21 22.22 -1.10
CA PHE A 140 -8.23 22.58 0.32
C PHE A 140 -6.84 22.56 0.96
N ARG A 141 -5.81 22.95 0.20
CA ARG A 141 -4.43 23.02 0.70
C ARG A 141 -4.32 24.08 1.80
N ILE A 142 -3.76 23.69 2.92
CA ILE A 142 -3.31 24.59 3.97
C ILE A 142 -2.11 25.36 3.40
N VAL A 143 -2.27 26.67 3.25
CA VAL A 143 -1.20 27.58 2.86
C VAL A 143 -0.45 27.97 4.13
N ASP A 144 0.86 27.70 4.18
CA ASP A 144 1.74 28.33 5.16
C ASP A 144 1.96 29.77 4.70
N GLU A 145 1.50 30.75 5.49
CA GLU A 145 1.72 32.18 5.20
C GLU A 145 3.23 32.54 5.16
N ASP A 146 4.08 31.67 5.71
CA ASP A 146 5.55 31.80 5.73
C ASP A 146 6.28 30.95 4.67
N ALA A 147 5.55 30.23 3.78
CA ALA A 147 6.19 29.46 2.71
C ALA A 147 6.55 30.37 1.51
N PRO A 148 7.75 30.26 0.93
CA PRO A 148 8.09 31.00 -0.30
C PRO A 148 7.10 30.62 -1.40
N ALA A 149 6.58 31.65 -2.09
CA ALA A 149 5.58 31.50 -3.14
C ALA A 149 6.01 30.46 -4.19
N ASP A 150 5.11 29.51 -4.47
CA ASP A 150 5.27 28.51 -5.52
C ASP A 150 5.20 29.22 -6.89
N PRO A 151 6.21 29.11 -7.77
CA PRO A 151 6.23 29.79 -9.06
C PRO A 151 5.19 29.27 -10.08
N ALA A 152 4.35 28.30 -9.73
CA ALA A 152 3.40 27.68 -10.66
C ALA A 152 2.07 28.44 -10.86
N THR A 153 2.04 29.76 -10.68
CA THR A 153 0.87 30.58 -11.06
C THR A 153 1.30 31.69 -12.02
N GLU A 154 1.42 31.33 -13.31
CA GLU A 154 1.25 32.24 -14.45
C GLU A 154 0.12 31.74 -15.35
#